data_AF-A0A8C4Y2R5-F1
#
_entry.id   AF-A0A8C4Y2R5-F1
#
_cell.length_a   1.000
_cell.length_b   1.000
_cell.length_c   1.000
_cell.angle_alpha   90.00
_cell.angle_beta   90.00
_cell.angle_gamma   90.00
#
_symmetry.space_group_name_H-M   'P 1'
#
loop_
_entity.id
_entity.type
_entity.pdbx_description
1 polymer ?
#
loop_
_entity_poly.entity_id
_entity_poly.type
_entity_poly.pdbx_seq_one_letter_code
_entity_poly.pdbx_strand_id
1 'polypeptide(L)'
;MEAALPLPPVYVCSPEYLALCDSLCKVPKRASMVHSLIKAYSLLDHMRYHHQATEALIKGESLAEGQLASLWIVKPKVASMEEMASFHTDAYLQHLQKVSEEGDDDHPESVEYGLGYDCPATEGIFNYAAAVGGASITAAQCLMDGKCKVAINWPGGWHHAKKDEASGFCYLNDAVLGILWLRRKFDRILYIDLDLHHGDGVEDAFSFTSKVMTVSLHKFSPGFFPGTGDVSDVGLGKGRYYSVNVPIQDGIQDEKYYQICETVLKEVYMAFNPEAVVLQLGADTIAGDPMCSFNMTPVGIGKCLKYVLQWQLATLILGGGGYNLANTARCWTYLTGVILGRTLPSEIPDHEFFTKYGPDYVLEITPSCRPDRNEPHKVQEILSIIKGNLKHVV
;
A
#
# COMPACT_ATOMS: atom_id res chain seq x y z
N MET A 1 27.46 -24.82 -0.15
CA MET A 1 26.46 -23.91 -0.74
C MET A 1 26.64 -22.58 -0.04
N GLU A 2 27.30 -21.62 -0.68
CA GLU A 2 27.32 -20.24 -0.17
C GLU A 2 25.89 -19.72 -0.14
N ALA A 3 25.44 -19.25 1.02
CA ALA A 3 24.17 -18.55 1.12
C ALA A 3 24.31 -17.25 0.34
N ALA A 4 23.64 -17.15 -0.82
CA ALA A 4 23.56 -15.90 -1.55
C ALA A 4 23.01 -14.82 -0.61
N LEU A 5 23.71 -13.67 -0.54
CA LEU A 5 23.26 -12.53 0.24
C LEU A 5 21.82 -12.16 -0.17
N PRO A 6 20.92 -11.84 0.78
CA PRO A 6 19.55 -11.49 0.46
C PRO A 6 19.53 -10.27 -0.47
N LEU A 7 18.79 -10.37 -1.58
CA LEU A 7 18.64 -9.26 -2.52
C LEU A 7 18.01 -8.06 -1.81
N PRO A 8 18.54 -6.83 -2.01
CA PRO A 8 17.99 -5.65 -1.37
C PRO A 8 16.54 -5.39 -1.83
N PRO A 9 15.67 -4.86 -0.97
CA PRO A 9 14.35 -4.40 -1.39
C PRO A 9 14.47 -3.28 -2.42
N VAL A 10 13.60 -3.29 -3.42
CA VAL A 10 13.49 -2.22 -4.41
C VAL A 10 12.64 -1.09 -3.83
N TYR A 11 13.06 0.16 -4.05
CA TYR A 11 12.27 1.35 -3.78
C TYR A 11 12.08 2.14 -5.06
N VAL A 12 10.83 2.22 -5.52
CA VAL A 12 10.48 2.89 -6.77
C VAL A 12 10.38 4.39 -6.52
N CYS A 13 11.32 5.15 -7.07
CA CYS A 13 11.42 6.56 -6.83
C CYS A 13 12.27 7.26 -7.89
N SER A 14 11.86 8.47 -8.29
CA SER A 14 12.71 9.46 -8.95
C SER A 14 12.25 10.87 -8.60
N PRO A 15 13.10 11.91 -8.73
CA PRO A 15 12.68 13.29 -8.47
C PRO A 15 11.45 13.71 -9.30
N GLU A 16 11.37 13.28 -10.56
CA GLU A 16 10.23 13.60 -11.43
C GLU A 16 8.94 12.91 -10.96
N TYR A 17 9.05 11.67 -10.50
CA TYR A 17 7.91 10.93 -9.96
C TYR A 17 7.37 11.57 -8.68
N LEU A 18 8.25 11.96 -7.76
CA LEU A 18 7.86 12.64 -6.52
C LEU A 18 7.19 13.99 -6.81
N ALA A 19 7.74 14.77 -7.75
CA ALA A 19 7.15 16.06 -8.14
C ALA A 19 5.74 15.90 -8.72
N LEU A 20 5.50 14.87 -9.53
CA LEU A 20 4.16 14.52 -10.02
C LEU A 20 3.24 14.08 -8.87
N CYS A 21 3.71 13.24 -7.96
CA CYS A 21 2.88 12.79 -6.84
C CYS A 21 2.49 13.93 -5.89
N ASP A 22 3.34 14.93 -5.76
CA ASP A 22 3.10 16.10 -4.91
C ASP A 22 2.17 17.14 -5.54
N SER A 23 1.80 17.01 -6.83
CA SER A 23 0.85 17.91 -7.48
C SER A 23 -0.60 17.62 -7.09
N LEU A 24 -0.90 16.45 -6.50
CA LEU A 24 -2.24 16.11 -6.06
C LEU A 24 -2.68 16.99 -4.88
N CYS A 25 -3.79 17.70 -5.06
CA CYS A 25 -4.25 18.74 -4.13
C CYS A 25 -4.61 18.25 -2.71
N LYS A 26 -5.04 16.99 -2.55
CA LYS A 26 -5.51 16.45 -1.26
C LYS A 26 -4.39 16.00 -0.32
N VAL A 27 -3.22 15.65 -0.86
CA VAL A 27 -2.05 15.19 -0.09
C VAL A 27 -0.79 15.95 -0.52
N PRO A 28 -0.80 17.29 -0.42
CA PRO A 28 0.26 18.12 -0.99
C PRO A 28 1.61 17.81 -0.34
N LYS A 29 2.63 17.60 -1.16
CA LYS A 29 4.01 17.33 -0.72
C LYS A 29 4.21 16.06 0.13
N ARG A 30 3.22 15.16 0.19
CA ARG A 30 3.31 13.93 1.00
C ARG A 30 4.40 13.00 0.48
N ALA A 31 4.55 12.87 -0.84
CA ALA A 31 5.54 11.97 -1.43
C ALA A 31 6.96 12.47 -1.14
N SER A 32 7.23 13.76 -1.30
CA SER A 32 8.53 14.34 -0.93
C SER A 32 8.81 14.25 0.57
N MET A 33 7.81 14.45 1.43
CA MET A 33 7.99 14.34 2.88
C MET A 33 8.38 12.93 3.32
N VAL A 34 7.69 11.92 2.79
CA VAL A 34 8.02 10.50 3.01
C VAL A 34 9.43 10.20 2.51
N HIS A 35 9.74 10.56 1.26
CA HIS A 35 11.05 10.31 0.67
C HIS A 35 12.18 10.98 1.46
N SER A 36 11.98 12.24 1.83
CA SER A 36 12.97 13.05 2.57
C SER A 36 13.25 12.46 3.94
N LEU A 37 12.22 11.97 4.65
CA LEU A 37 12.40 11.31 5.94
C LEU A 37 13.11 9.95 5.82
N ILE A 38 12.71 9.11 4.85
CA ILE A 38 13.41 7.84 4.55
C ILE A 38 14.90 8.08 4.25
N LYS A 39 15.20 9.14 3.48
CA LYS A 39 16.57 9.57 3.18
C LYS A 39 17.30 10.05 4.43
N ALA A 40 16.64 10.83 5.29
CA ALA A 40 17.22 11.37 6.53
C ALA A 40 17.66 10.25 7.49
N TYR A 41 16.90 9.16 7.55
CA TYR A 41 17.26 7.94 8.31
C TYR A 41 18.31 7.05 7.63
N SER A 42 18.90 7.47 6.51
CA SER A 42 19.92 6.70 5.78
C SER A 42 19.47 5.28 5.39
N LEU A 43 18.20 5.16 4.96
CA LEU A 43 17.62 3.89 4.50
C LEU A 43 17.83 3.64 3.00
N LEU A 44 18.19 4.69 2.25
CA LEU A 44 18.52 4.62 0.84
C LEU A 44 20.00 4.26 0.66
N ASP A 45 20.32 3.51 -0.39
CA ASP A 45 21.71 3.30 -0.78
C ASP A 45 22.28 4.59 -1.42
N HIS A 46 23.34 5.15 -0.82
CA HIS A 46 24.07 6.28 -1.35
C HIS A 46 25.09 5.84 -2.42
N MET A 47 24.69 5.13 -3.47
CA MET A 47 25.57 4.77 -4.60
C MET A 47 27.02 4.47 -4.18
N ARG A 48 27.22 3.63 -3.16
CA ARG A 48 28.54 3.11 -2.80
C ARG A 48 28.37 1.67 -2.35
N TYR A 49 29.23 0.80 -2.85
CA TYR A 49 29.40 -0.61 -2.45
C TYR A 49 28.63 -1.69 -3.23
N HIS A 50 28.73 -1.69 -4.56
CA HIS A 50 28.82 -2.99 -5.26
C HIS A 50 30.26 -3.36 -5.62
N HIS A 51 31.13 -2.39 -5.93
CA HIS A 51 32.52 -2.73 -6.30
C HIS A 51 33.36 -3.18 -5.10
N GLN A 52 33.23 -2.52 -3.94
CA GLN A 52 34.03 -2.83 -2.75
C GLN A 52 33.55 -4.04 -1.96
N ALA A 53 32.25 -4.37 -1.96
CA ALA A 53 31.75 -5.61 -1.36
C ALA A 53 32.24 -6.84 -2.13
N THR A 54 32.32 -6.74 -3.46
CA THR A 54 32.88 -7.79 -4.32
C THR A 54 34.40 -7.94 -4.11
N GLU A 55 35.13 -6.84 -3.94
CA GLU A 55 36.58 -6.90 -3.64
C GLU A 55 36.91 -7.41 -2.22
N ALA A 56 36.10 -7.08 -1.21
CA ALA A 56 36.28 -7.59 0.16
C ALA A 56 36.01 -9.09 0.27
N LEU A 57 35.04 -9.60 -0.49
CA LEU A 57 34.76 -11.04 -0.65
C LEU A 57 35.91 -11.76 -1.38
N ILE A 58 36.47 -11.16 -2.44
CA ILE A 58 37.65 -11.69 -3.14
C ILE A 58 38.90 -11.71 -2.22
N LYS A 59 38.98 -10.79 -1.25
CA LYS A 59 40.08 -10.69 -0.28
C LYS A 59 39.88 -11.49 1.01
N GLY A 60 38.74 -12.15 1.19
CA GLY A 60 38.47 -13.00 2.37
C GLY A 60 38.30 -12.22 3.68
N GLU A 61 37.92 -10.95 3.63
CA GLU A 61 37.71 -10.13 4.82
C GLU A 61 36.29 -10.33 5.38
N SER A 62 36.18 -10.52 6.70
CA SER A 62 34.88 -10.59 7.39
C SER A 62 34.18 -9.23 7.29
N LEU A 63 33.03 -9.21 6.62
CA LEU A 63 32.12 -8.07 6.66
C LEU A 63 31.58 -8.00 8.10
N ALA A 64 31.84 -6.90 8.80
CA ALA A 64 31.33 -6.68 10.15
C ALA A 64 29.79 -6.79 10.18
N GLU A 65 29.24 -7.37 11.25
CA GLU A 65 27.82 -7.27 11.58
C GLU A 65 27.43 -5.78 11.59
N GLY A 66 26.82 -5.29 10.51
CA GLY A 66 26.59 -3.85 10.33
C GLY A 66 26.68 -3.32 8.89
N GLN A 67 26.97 -4.14 7.88
CA GLN A 67 26.67 -3.77 6.49
C GLN A 67 25.16 -3.79 6.28
N LEU A 68 24.52 -2.71 6.71
CA LEU A 68 23.09 -2.57 6.80
C LEU A 68 22.48 -2.60 5.40
N ALA A 69 21.61 -3.59 5.12
CA ALA A 69 20.84 -3.66 3.88
C ALA A 69 20.16 -2.31 3.60
N SER A 70 20.36 -1.76 2.41
CA SER A 70 19.81 -0.48 1.95
C SER A 70 18.82 -0.72 0.82
N LEU A 71 17.92 0.23 0.60
CA LEU A 71 16.99 0.18 -0.53
C LEU A 71 17.74 0.39 -1.85
N TRP A 72 17.43 -0.46 -2.84
CA TRP A 72 17.86 -0.26 -4.21
C TRP A 72 16.85 0.60 -4.97
N ILE A 73 17.26 1.81 -5.35
CA ILE A 73 16.39 2.77 -6.03
C ILE A 73 16.19 2.37 -7.50
N VAL A 74 14.93 2.28 -7.92
CA VAL A 74 14.55 2.05 -9.32
C VAL A 74 13.68 3.22 -9.80
N LYS A 75 14.05 3.83 -10.93
CA LYS A 75 13.25 4.88 -11.55
C LYS A 75 11.96 4.26 -12.14
N PRO A 76 10.77 4.76 -11.80
CA PRO A 76 9.53 4.29 -12.40
C PRO A 76 9.47 4.62 -13.89
N LYS A 77 8.84 3.73 -14.65
CA LYS A 77 8.32 4.07 -15.97
C LYS A 77 6.94 4.71 -15.80
N VAL A 78 6.55 5.55 -16.76
CA VAL A 78 5.16 6.02 -16.87
C VAL A 78 4.36 4.94 -17.58
N ALA A 79 3.17 4.60 -17.08
CA ALA A 79 2.31 3.61 -17.72
C ALA A 79 1.84 4.12 -19.08
N SER A 80 1.90 3.26 -20.09
CA SER A 80 1.26 3.55 -21.38
C SER A 80 -0.26 3.45 -21.26
N MET A 81 -0.98 4.07 -22.21
CA MET A 81 -2.43 3.91 -22.32
C MET A 81 -2.84 2.43 -22.39
N GLU A 82 -2.09 1.62 -23.14
CA GLU A 82 -2.31 0.18 -23.28
C GLU A 82 -2.15 -0.56 -21.95
N GLU A 83 -1.15 -0.19 -21.14
CA GLU A 83 -0.95 -0.79 -19.83
C GLU A 83 -2.09 -0.44 -18.86
N MET A 84 -2.54 0.83 -18.86
CA MET A 84 -3.68 1.27 -18.05
C MET A 84 -5.00 0.60 -18.50
N ALA A 85 -5.17 0.41 -19.81
CA ALA A 85 -6.33 -0.23 -20.43
C ALA A 85 -6.41 -1.75 -20.16
N SER A 86 -5.39 -2.33 -19.51
CA SER A 86 -5.48 -3.72 -19.03
C SER A 86 -6.53 -3.91 -17.92
N PHE A 87 -6.97 -2.82 -17.27
CA PHE A 87 -8.08 -2.80 -16.32
C PHE A 87 -9.11 -1.73 -16.66
N HIS A 88 -8.66 -0.50 -16.87
CA HIS A 88 -9.57 0.61 -17.11
C HIS A 88 -10.14 0.57 -18.52
N THR A 89 -11.36 1.08 -18.70
CA THR A 89 -11.96 1.13 -20.04
C THR A 89 -11.29 2.21 -20.89
N ASP A 90 -11.20 1.96 -22.21
CA ASP A 90 -10.65 2.94 -23.16
C ASP A 90 -11.39 4.29 -23.08
N ALA A 91 -12.72 4.25 -22.93
CA ALA A 91 -13.55 5.46 -22.82
C ALA A 91 -13.21 6.28 -21.57
N TYR A 92 -13.08 5.63 -20.42
CA TYR A 92 -12.68 6.29 -19.17
C TYR A 92 -11.29 6.93 -19.27
N LEU A 93 -10.31 6.21 -19.83
CA LEU A 93 -8.96 6.72 -19.95
C LEU A 93 -8.85 7.89 -20.94
N GLN A 94 -9.59 7.84 -22.05
CA GLN A 94 -9.70 8.95 -22.99
C GLN A 94 -10.34 10.17 -22.33
N HIS A 95 -11.38 9.99 -21.53
CA HIS A 95 -11.99 11.07 -20.76
C HIS A 95 -11.02 11.68 -19.75
N LEU A 96 -10.32 10.83 -18.99
CA LEU A 96 -9.34 11.28 -18.01
C LEU A 96 -8.20 12.06 -18.67
N GLN A 97 -7.74 11.63 -19.85
CA GLN A 97 -6.75 12.35 -20.64
C GLN A 97 -7.27 13.72 -21.09
N LYS A 98 -8.49 13.77 -21.62
CA LYS A 98 -9.11 15.01 -22.07
C LYS A 98 -9.24 16.04 -20.93
N VAL A 99 -9.81 15.64 -19.80
CA VAL A 99 -9.92 16.50 -18.61
C VAL A 99 -8.55 16.97 -18.12
N SER A 100 -7.53 16.10 -18.21
CA SER A 100 -6.17 16.43 -17.82
C SER A 100 -5.49 17.48 -18.73
N GLU A 101 -5.94 17.62 -19.98
CA GLU A 101 -5.37 18.55 -20.97
C GLU A 101 -6.17 19.86 -21.06
N GLU A 102 -7.50 19.79 -20.96
CA GLU A 102 -8.42 20.92 -21.19
C GLU A 102 -8.91 21.56 -19.89
N GLY A 103 -8.83 20.87 -18.75
CA GLY A 103 -9.39 21.34 -17.48
C GLY A 103 -10.90 21.08 -17.35
N ASP A 104 -11.50 21.60 -16.28
CA ASP A 104 -12.92 21.37 -15.91
C ASP A 104 -13.87 22.26 -16.72
N ASP A 105 -14.01 21.97 -18.02
CA ASP A 105 -14.93 22.67 -18.94
C ASP A 105 -16.40 22.18 -18.77
N ASP A 106 -16.85 21.96 -17.51
CA ASP A 106 -18.18 21.43 -17.15
C ASP A 106 -18.57 20.22 -18.02
N HIS A 107 -17.62 19.29 -18.26
CA HIS A 107 -17.90 18.12 -19.08
C HIS A 107 -19.00 17.27 -18.41
N PRO A 108 -20.17 17.10 -19.05
CA PRO A 108 -21.31 16.43 -18.42
C PRO A 108 -20.97 15.00 -17.97
N GLU A 109 -20.07 14.35 -18.70
CA GLU A 109 -19.60 12.98 -18.45
C GLU A 109 -18.67 12.87 -17.23
N SER A 110 -18.05 13.96 -16.76
CA SER A 110 -17.15 13.92 -15.61
C SER A 110 -17.82 13.37 -14.36
N VAL A 111 -19.09 13.70 -14.13
CA VAL A 111 -19.86 13.15 -13.00
C VAL A 111 -20.12 11.66 -13.16
N GLU A 112 -20.39 11.19 -14.38
CA GLU A 112 -20.60 9.76 -14.68
C GLU A 112 -19.31 8.94 -14.49
N TYR A 113 -18.16 9.54 -14.75
CA TYR A 113 -16.84 8.96 -14.52
C TYR A 113 -16.28 9.21 -13.11
N GLY A 114 -17.10 9.72 -12.17
CA GLY A 114 -16.74 9.91 -10.76
C GLY A 114 -15.78 11.08 -10.50
N LEU A 115 -15.65 12.02 -11.43
CA LEU A 115 -14.86 13.24 -11.26
C LEU A 115 -15.74 14.37 -10.70
N GLY A 116 -15.22 15.07 -9.70
CA GLY A 116 -15.89 16.21 -9.04
C GLY A 116 -15.45 16.41 -7.60
N TYR A 117 -16.27 15.97 -6.65
CA TYR A 117 -16.14 16.33 -5.23
C TYR A 117 -14.86 15.81 -4.56
N ASP A 118 -14.73 14.48 -4.48
CA ASP A 118 -13.59 13.80 -3.90
C ASP A 118 -12.46 13.65 -4.93
N CYS A 119 -12.77 13.37 -6.19
CA CYS A 119 -11.82 13.29 -7.31
C CYS A 119 -11.91 14.53 -8.23
N PRO A 120 -11.32 15.69 -7.87
CA PRO A 120 -11.45 16.91 -8.66
C PRO A 120 -10.88 16.78 -10.08
N ALA A 121 -11.70 17.15 -11.06
CA ALA A 121 -11.31 17.33 -12.45
C ALA A 121 -10.28 18.48 -12.55
N THR A 122 -9.00 18.14 -12.67
CA THR A 122 -7.92 19.13 -12.69
C THR A 122 -6.89 18.80 -13.77
N GLU A 123 -6.20 19.84 -14.24
CA GLU A 123 -5.12 19.66 -15.20
C GLU A 123 -4.03 18.72 -14.64
N GLY A 124 -3.52 17.82 -15.49
CA GLY A 124 -2.45 16.90 -15.13
C GLY A 124 -2.86 15.62 -14.40
N ILE A 125 -4.15 15.38 -14.11
CA ILE A 125 -4.61 14.14 -13.43
C ILE A 125 -4.25 12.85 -14.19
N PHE A 126 -4.25 12.88 -15.53
CA PHE A 126 -3.86 11.73 -16.33
C PHE A 126 -2.36 11.43 -16.20
N ASN A 127 -1.52 12.46 -16.24
CA ASN A 127 -0.07 12.33 -16.06
C ASN A 127 0.26 11.79 -14.66
N TYR A 128 -0.45 12.27 -13.64
CA TYR A 128 -0.37 11.74 -12.28
C TYR A 128 -0.75 10.25 -12.24
N ALA A 129 -1.93 9.90 -12.76
CA ALA A 129 -2.45 8.53 -12.78
C ALA A 129 -1.49 7.58 -13.51
N ALA A 130 -1.02 7.96 -14.70
CA ALA A 130 -0.08 7.17 -15.49
C ALA A 130 1.27 6.99 -14.78
N ALA A 131 1.77 8.01 -14.09
CA ALA A 131 3.02 7.91 -13.33
C ALA A 131 2.88 6.95 -12.13
N VAL A 132 1.77 7.01 -11.40
CA VAL A 132 1.52 6.12 -10.25
C VAL A 132 1.27 4.69 -10.70
N GLY A 133 0.44 4.48 -11.72
CA GLY A 133 0.23 3.17 -12.34
C GLY A 133 1.53 2.55 -12.84
N GLY A 134 2.34 3.34 -13.53
CA GLY A 134 3.63 2.90 -14.07
C GLY A 134 4.66 2.58 -12.98
N ALA A 135 4.62 3.27 -11.84
CA ALA A 135 5.47 2.96 -10.70
C ALA A 135 5.12 1.62 -10.06
N SER A 136 3.83 1.32 -9.85
CA SER A 136 3.39 0.01 -9.33
C SER A 136 3.65 -1.13 -10.32
N ILE A 137 3.47 -0.90 -11.62
CA ILE A 137 3.89 -1.85 -12.68
C ILE A 137 5.40 -2.07 -12.65
N THR A 138 6.20 -1.01 -12.50
CA THR A 138 7.67 -1.12 -12.42
C THR A 138 8.11 -1.94 -11.21
N ALA A 139 7.47 -1.74 -10.05
CA ALA A 139 7.70 -2.52 -8.85
C ALA A 139 7.34 -4.00 -9.05
N ALA A 140 6.17 -4.29 -9.64
CA ALA A 140 5.73 -5.64 -9.98
C ALA A 140 6.68 -6.34 -10.98
N GLN A 141 7.18 -5.61 -11.98
CA GLN A 141 8.18 -6.13 -12.91
C GLN A 141 9.49 -6.53 -12.19
N CYS A 142 9.95 -5.72 -11.21
CA CYS A 142 11.14 -6.05 -10.44
C CYS A 142 11.00 -7.36 -9.64
N LEU A 143 9.79 -7.61 -9.11
CA LEU A 143 9.45 -8.86 -8.42
C LEU A 143 9.39 -10.05 -9.39
N MET A 144 8.74 -9.87 -10.55
CA MET A 144 8.68 -10.89 -11.59
C MET A 144 10.05 -11.28 -12.14
N ASP A 145 10.94 -10.30 -12.31
CA ASP A 145 12.32 -10.53 -12.78
C ASP A 145 13.18 -11.22 -11.72
N GLY A 146 12.67 -11.38 -10.49
CA GLY A 146 13.44 -11.95 -9.38
C GLY A 146 14.59 -11.04 -8.91
N LYS A 147 14.54 -9.74 -9.23
CA LYS A 147 15.57 -8.78 -8.83
C LYS A 147 15.47 -8.40 -7.35
N CYS A 148 14.31 -8.61 -6.75
CA CYS A 148 14.05 -8.39 -5.33
C CYS A 148 12.93 -9.32 -4.86
N LYS A 149 12.79 -9.47 -3.54
CA LYS A 149 11.64 -10.12 -2.90
C LYS A 149 10.60 -9.12 -2.40
N VAL A 150 11.00 -7.88 -2.18
CA VAL A 150 10.13 -6.78 -1.74
C VAL A 150 10.38 -5.60 -2.66
N ALA A 151 9.31 -5.01 -3.21
CA ALA A 151 9.37 -3.77 -3.98
C ALA A 151 8.38 -2.77 -3.41
N ILE A 152 8.80 -1.53 -3.21
CA ILE A 152 8.06 -0.49 -2.48
C ILE A 152 7.68 0.65 -3.44
N ASN A 153 6.40 1.00 -3.47
CA ASN A 153 5.89 2.20 -4.12
C ASN A 153 4.94 2.96 -3.16
N TRP A 154 5.50 3.78 -2.26
CA TRP A 154 4.70 4.51 -1.26
C TRP A 154 3.65 5.47 -1.83
N PRO A 155 3.88 6.18 -2.96
CA PRO A 155 2.83 7.03 -3.53
C PRO A 155 1.70 6.27 -4.25
N GLY A 156 1.80 4.95 -4.43
CA GLY A 156 0.72 4.10 -4.96
C GLY A 156 -0.24 3.60 -3.88
N GLY A 157 -1.13 2.68 -4.27
CA GLY A 157 -2.15 2.09 -3.38
C GLY A 157 -3.52 2.74 -3.48
N TRP A 158 -3.86 3.35 -4.62
CA TRP A 158 -5.15 4.02 -4.86
C TRP A 158 -6.24 3.01 -5.19
N HIS A 159 -6.77 2.39 -4.13
CA HIS A 159 -7.59 1.18 -4.19
C HIS A 159 -9.07 1.35 -4.56
N HIS A 160 -9.62 2.57 -4.58
CA HIS A 160 -11.05 2.80 -4.80
C HIS A 160 -11.45 2.91 -6.28
N ALA A 161 -10.50 3.23 -7.17
CA ALA A 161 -10.80 3.43 -8.58
C ALA A 161 -11.40 2.15 -9.19
N LYS A 162 -12.54 2.31 -9.89
CA LYS A 162 -13.22 1.25 -10.63
C LYS A 162 -12.68 1.18 -12.05
N LYS A 163 -13.15 0.21 -12.84
CA LYS A 163 -12.74 0.06 -14.25
C LYS A 163 -13.06 1.33 -15.09
N ASP A 164 -14.13 2.02 -14.75
CA ASP A 164 -14.70 3.13 -15.51
C ASP A 164 -15.10 4.30 -14.62
N GLU A 165 -14.60 4.38 -13.39
CA GLU A 165 -15.00 5.43 -12.45
C GLU A 165 -13.84 5.80 -11.51
N ALA A 166 -13.58 7.10 -11.35
CA ALA A 166 -12.74 7.61 -10.27
C ALA A 166 -13.53 7.58 -8.95
N SER A 167 -12.88 7.29 -7.83
CA SER A 167 -13.56 7.26 -6.54
C SER A 167 -12.58 7.47 -5.40
N GLY A 168 -12.93 8.21 -4.35
CA GLY A 168 -12.14 8.30 -3.12
C GLY A 168 -10.70 8.74 -3.36
N PHE A 169 -10.49 9.80 -4.15
CA PHE A 169 -9.17 10.31 -4.59
C PHE A 169 -8.41 9.42 -5.59
N CYS A 170 -8.97 8.28 -5.99
CA CYS A 170 -8.34 7.32 -6.88
C CYS A 170 -8.84 7.52 -8.32
N TYR A 171 -7.97 8.02 -9.20
CA TYR A 171 -8.25 8.15 -10.65
C TYR A 171 -7.83 6.92 -11.45
N LEU A 172 -6.99 6.06 -10.86
CA LEU A 172 -6.47 4.87 -11.51
C LEU A 172 -6.10 3.85 -10.43
N ASN A 173 -6.45 2.59 -10.65
CA ASN A 173 -6.23 1.54 -9.67
C ASN A 173 -4.86 0.88 -9.90
N ASP A 174 -3.80 1.50 -9.36
CA ASP A 174 -2.44 1.01 -9.54
C ASP A 174 -2.19 -0.33 -8.84
N ALA A 175 -2.97 -0.64 -7.79
CA ALA A 175 -2.95 -1.93 -7.12
C ALA A 175 -3.45 -3.04 -8.06
N VAL A 176 -4.57 -2.83 -8.77
CA VAL A 176 -5.07 -3.78 -9.78
C VAL A 176 -4.06 -3.98 -10.90
N LEU A 177 -3.47 -2.89 -11.44
CA LEU A 177 -2.44 -2.99 -12.48
C LEU A 177 -1.21 -3.78 -12.00
N GLY A 178 -0.76 -3.53 -10.77
CA GLY A 178 0.32 -4.30 -10.13
C GLY A 178 0.00 -5.79 -10.03
N ILE A 179 -1.23 -6.15 -9.61
CA ILE A 179 -1.70 -7.54 -9.53
C ILE A 179 -1.75 -8.19 -10.91
N LEU A 180 -2.33 -7.52 -11.93
CA LEU A 180 -2.40 -8.02 -13.30
C LEU A 180 -1.00 -8.27 -13.88
N TRP A 181 -0.03 -7.42 -13.54
CA TRP A 181 1.35 -7.63 -13.93
C TRP A 181 1.94 -8.88 -13.26
N LEU A 182 1.83 -9.00 -11.93
CA LEU A 182 2.30 -10.17 -11.19
C LEU A 182 1.66 -11.49 -11.67
N ARG A 183 0.38 -11.46 -12.08
CA ARG A 183 -0.35 -12.61 -12.62
C ARG A 183 0.27 -13.20 -13.89
N ARG A 184 1.14 -12.47 -14.59
CA ARG A 184 1.90 -13.00 -15.73
C ARG A 184 2.92 -14.07 -15.32
N LYS A 185 3.32 -14.14 -14.04
CA LYS A 185 4.26 -15.14 -13.51
C LYS A 185 3.69 -15.99 -12.38
N PHE A 186 2.93 -15.40 -11.48
CA PHE A 186 2.43 -16.05 -10.26
C PHE A 186 0.94 -16.41 -10.43
N ASP A 187 0.55 -17.65 -10.13
CA ASP A 187 -0.82 -18.14 -10.36
C ASP A 187 -1.84 -17.57 -9.37
N ARG A 188 -1.45 -17.45 -8.10
CA ARG A 188 -2.29 -16.96 -6.99
C ARG A 188 -1.67 -15.73 -6.34
N ILE A 189 -2.39 -14.61 -6.38
CA ILE A 189 -1.97 -13.34 -5.74
C ILE A 189 -2.87 -13.06 -4.56
N LEU A 190 -2.26 -12.82 -3.40
CA LEU A 190 -2.98 -12.32 -2.24
C LEU A 190 -2.85 -10.80 -2.20
N TYR A 191 -3.98 -10.11 -2.22
CA TYR A 191 -4.06 -8.69 -1.92
C TYR A 191 -4.49 -8.51 -0.46
N ILE A 192 -3.65 -7.81 0.32
CA ILE A 192 -3.95 -7.44 1.71
C ILE A 192 -4.07 -5.93 1.76
N ASP A 193 -5.17 -5.46 2.33
CA ASP A 193 -5.49 -4.05 2.47
C ASP A 193 -5.66 -3.69 3.94
N LEU A 194 -4.77 -2.85 4.44
CA LEU A 194 -4.76 -2.36 5.82
C LEU A 194 -5.09 -0.86 5.92
N ASP A 195 -5.60 -0.25 4.84
CA ASP A 195 -6.17 1.09 4.86
C ASP A 195 -7.36 1.17 5.83
N LEU A 196 -7.69 2.38 6.29
CA LEU A 196 -8.90 2.58 7.06
C LEU A 196 -10.16 2.25 6.26
N HIS A 197 -10.14 2.50 4.95
CA HIS A 197 -11.27 2.32 4.06
C HIS A 197 -11.26 0.94 3.41
N HIS A 198 -12.44 0.43 3.06
CA HIS A 198 -12.55 -0.83 2.33
C HIS A 198 -11.91 -0.70 0.94
N GLY A 199 -11.03 -1.63 0.59
CA GLY A 199 -10.38 -1.76 -0.72
C GLY A 199 -11.30 -2.23 -1.85
N ASP A 200 -12.45 -1.58 -1.97
CA ASP A 200 -13.59 -1.96 -2.79
C ASP A 200 -13.27 -2.02 -4.29
N GLY A 201 -12.47 -1.10 -4.84
CA GLY A 201 -12.08 -1.13 -6.25
C GLY A 201 -11.24 -2.36 -6.61
N VAL A 202 -10.33 -2.78 -5.72
CA VAL A 202 -9.54 -3.99 -5.92
C VAL A 202 -10.39 -5.24 -5.71
N GLU A 203 -11.27 -5.25 -4.71
CA GLU A 203 -12.24 -6.33 -4.51
C GLU A 203 -13.14 -6.52 -5.73
N ASP A 204 -13.78 -5.45 -6.23
CA ASP A 204 -14.67 -5.50 -7.38
C ASP A 204 -13.97 -6.06 -8.62
N ALA A 205 -12.73 -5.60 -8.87
CA ALA A 205 -11.92 -6.02 -10.01
C ALA A 205 -11.65 -7.54 -10.04
N PHE A 206 -11.59 -8.18 -8.87
CA PHE A 206 -11.26 -9.59 -8.73
C PHE A 206 -12.37 -10.46 -8.11
N SER A 207 -13.52 -9.88 -7.81
CA SER A 207 -14.66 -10.53 -7.16
C SER A 207 -15.15 -11.82 -7.85
N PHE A 208 -14.91 -11.97 -9.15
CA PHE A 208 -15.33 -13.13 -9.94
C PHE A 208 -14.24 -14.19 -10.20
N THR A 209 -13.03 -14.06 -9.64
CA THR A 209 -11.92 -14.99 -9.86
C THR A 209 -11.38 -15.60 -8.57
N SER A 210 -10.95 -16.86 -8.63
CA SER A 210 -10.23 -17.54 -7.55
C SER A 210 -8.70 -17.38 -7.64
N LYS A 211 -8.20 -16.62 -8.63
CA LYS A 211 -6.76 -16.43 -8.85
C LYS A 211 -6.18 -15.25 -8.07
N VAL A 212 -7.04 -14.38 -7.55
CA VAL A 212 -6.67 -13.28 -6.69
C VAL A 212 -7.61 -13.33 -5.49
N MET A 213 -7.04 -13.37 -4.29
CA MET A 213 -7.83 -13.25 -3.06
C MET A 213 -7.63 -11.85 -2.49
N THR A 214 -8.71 -11.16 -2.14
CA THR A 214 -8.67 -9.86 -1.47
C THR A 214 -8.97 -10.02 0.01
N VAL A 215 -8.17 -9.39 0.87
CA VAL A 215 -8.37 -9.35 2.32
C VAL A 215 -8.30 -7.90 2.76
N SER A 216 -9.40 -7.35 3.29
CA SER A 216 -9.45 -5.96 3.74
C SER A 216 -9.85 -5.85 5.21
N LEU A 217 -9.06 -5.10 6.00
CA LEU A 217 -9.34 -4.77 7.39
C LEU A 217 -9.64 -3.28 7.50
N HIS A 218 -10.92 -2.92 7.56
CA HIS A 218 -11.35 -1.53 7.39
C HIS A 218 -12.44 -1.17 8.41
N LYS A 219 -12.69 0.14 8.54
CA LYS A 219 -13.84 0.61 9.30
C LYS A 219 -15.11 0.32 8.53
N PHE A 220 -16.08 -0.31 9.21
CA PHE A 220 -17.41 -0.53 8.65
C PHE A 220 -18.48 0.01 9.60
N SER A 221 -19.14 1.08 9.18
CA SER A 221 -20.16 1.77 9.96
C SER A 221 -21.14 2.45 9.02
N PRO A 222 -22.43 2.58 9.38
CA PRO A 222 -23.40 3.34 8.58
C PRO A 222 -22.86 4.74 8.24
N GLY A 223 -22.84 5.07 6.94
CA GLY A 223 -22.39 6.35 6.42
C GLY A 223 -20.86 6.53 6.33
N PHE A 224 -20.05 5.52 6.66
CA PHE A 224 -18.61 5.56 6.44
C PHE A 224 -18.29 5.09 5.01
N PHE A 225 -17.42 5.83 4.31
CA PHE A 225 -17.02 5.53 2.93
C PHE A 225 -16.18 4.24 2.87
N PRO A 226 -16.30 3.41 1.82
CA PRO A 226 -17.23 3.51 0.68
C PRO A 226 -18.62 2.91 0.96
N GLY A 227 -18.85 2.34 2.14
CA GLY A 227 -20.13 1.75 2.55
C GLY A 227 -20.31 0.27 2.21
N THR A 228 -19.29 -0.36 1.64
CA THR A 228 -19.21 -1.79 1.32
C THR A 228 -18.21 -2.51 2.25
N GLY A 229 -18.09 -3.84 2.15
CA GLY A 229 -17.11 -4.63 2.91
C GLY A 229 -17.67 -5.20 4.20
N ASP A 230 -18.95 -5.54 4.24
CA ASP A 230 -19.47 -6.32 5.38
C ASP A 230 -18.79 -7.71 5.40
N VAL A 231 -18.73 -8.36 6.56
CA VAL A 231 -18.17 -9.73 6.69
C VAL A 231 -18.88 -10.75 5.78
N SER A 232 -20.11 -10.45 5.34
CA SER A 232 -20.89 -11.25 4.40
C SER A 232 -20.56 -11.02 2.92
N ASP A 233 -19.80 -9.98 2.59
CA ASP A 233 -19.29 -9.71 1.24
C ASP A 233 -18.11 -10.66 0.96
N VAL A 234 -18.40 -11.74 0.24
CA VAL A 234 -17.46 -12.86 0.03
C VAL A 234 -17.09 -13.10 -1.43
N GLY A 235 -17.34 -12.13 -2.32
CA GLY A 235 -17.14 -12.30 -3.75
C GLY A 235 -18.22 -13.16 -4.43
N LEU A 236 -18.08 -13.32 -5.76
CA LEU A 236 -19.15 -13.80 -6.64
C LEU A 236 -18.65 -14.88 -7.60
N GLY A 237 -19.56 -15.76 -8.05
CA GLY A 237 -19.23 -16.79 -9.04
C GLY A 237 -18.03 -17.65 -8.62
N LYS A 238 -16.99 -17.70 -9.46
CA LYS A 238 -15.75 -18.43 -9.16
C LYS A 238 -14.88 -17.77 -8.07
N GLY A 239 -15.08 -16.48 -7.79
CA GLY A 239 -14.42 -15.75 -6.71
C GLY A 239 -15.18 -15.78 -5.39
N ARG A 240 -16.32 -16.51 -5.30
CA ARG A 240 -17.02 -16.68 -4.03
C ARG A 240 -16.10 -17.37 -3.02
N TYR A 241 -16.01 -16.79 -1.82
CA TYR A 241 -15.08 -17.08 -0.73
C TYR A 241 -13.62 -16.63 -0.94
N TYR A 242 -13.31 -15.92 -2.04
CA TYR A 242 -12.00 -15.33 -2.32
C TYR A 242 -11.95 -13.81 -2.07
N SER A 243 -13.02 -13.24 -1.52
CA SER A 243 -13.01 -11.92 -0.90
C SER A 243 -13.25 -12.09 0.60
N VAL A 244 -12.38 -11.49 1.42
CA VAL A 244 -12.40 -11.61 2.88
C VAL A 244 -12.43 -10.21 3.47
N ASN A 245 -13.56 -9.88 4.09
CA ASN A 245 -13.78 -8.58 4.70
C ASN A 245 -13.83 -8.67 6.21
N VAL A 246 -13.10 -7.76 6.87
CA VAL A 246 -12.98 -7.70 8.33
C VAL A 246 -13.50 -6.33 8.81
N PRO A 247 -14.83 -6.20 9.03
CA PRO A 247 -15.43 -4.95 9.46
C PRO A 247 -15.03 -4.62 10.90
N ILE A 248 -14.41 -3.46 11.11
CA ILE A 248 -13.88 -3.00 12.40
C ILE A 248 -14.55 -1.67 12.80
N GLN A 249 -14.66 -1.41 14.11
CA GLN A 249 -15.22 -0.20 14.69
C GLN A 249 -14.14 0.78 15.16
N ASP A 250 -14.54 2.02 15.44
CA ASP A 250 -13.63 3.08 15.91
C ASP A 250 -12.78 2.69 17.12
N GLY A 251 -11.59 3.30 17.20
CA GLY A 251 -10.73 3.27 18.38
C GLY A 251 -9.91 2.00 18.58
N ILE A 252 -9.89 1.08 17.60
CA ILE A 252 -9.01 -0.10 17.66
C ILE A 252 -7.55 0.31 17.82
N GLN A 253 -6.79 -0.46 18.62
CA GLN A 253 -5.38 -0.23 18.90
C GLN A 253 -4.52 -1.44 18.47
N ASP A 254 -3.21 -1.22 18.45
CA ASP A 254 -2.19 -2.12 17.92
C ASP A 254 -2.37 -3.60 18.27
N GLU A 255 -2.58 -3.90 19.56
CA GLU A 255 -2.60 -5.29 20.02
C GLU A 255 -3.82 -6.05 19.50
N LYS A 256 -5.01 -5.44 19.57
CA LYS A 256 -6.25 -6.06 19.07
C LYS A 256 -6.24 -6.16 17.55
N TYR A 257 -5.81 -5.10 16.86
CA TYR A 257 -5.71 -5.09 15.40
C TYR A 257 -4.77 -6.19 14.89
N TYR A 258 -3.57 -6.29 15.49
CA TYR A 258 -2.61 -7.34 15.12
C TYR A 258 -3.16 -8.74 15.38
N GLN A 259 -3.81 -8.98 16.52
CA GLN A 259 -4.42 -10.29 16.83
C GLN A 259 -5.47 -10.70 15.79
N ILE A 260 -6.32 -9.75 15.36
CA ILE A 260 -7.32 -9.97 14.30
C ILE A 260 -6.61 -10.27 12.97
N CYS A 261 -5.67 -9.40 12.58
CA CYS A 261 -4.92 -9.52 11.33
C CYS A 261 -4.16 -10.85 11.25
N GLU A 262 -3.39 -11.20 12.27
CA GLU A 262 -2.66 -12.48 12.35
C GLU A 262 -3.61 -13.68 12.27
N THR A 263 -4.74 -13.64 12.98
CA THR A 263 -5.72 -14.74 12.96
C THR A 263 -6.30 -14.96 11.57
N VAL A 264 -6.72 -13.88 10.89
CA VAL A 264 -7.29 -13.96 9.53
C VAL A 264 -6.22 -14.38 8.53
N LEU A 265 -5.07 -13.70 8.53
CA LEU A 265 -3.99 -13.97 7.56
C LEU A 265 -3.40 -15.37 7.70
N LYS A 266 -3.39 -15.94 8.91
CA LYS A 266 -3.00 -17.35 9.11
C LYS A 266 -3.92 -18.31 8.36
N GLU A 267 -5.24 -18.16 8.53
CA GLU A 267 -6.23 -19.03 7.87
C GLU A 267 -6.22 -18.80 6.35
N VAL A 268 -6.09 -17.54 5.91
CA VAL A 268 -5.96 -17.17 4.49
C VAL A 268 -4.74 -17.81 3.86
N TYR A 269 -3.56 -17.69 4.48
CA TYR A 269 -2.33 -18.27 3.94
C TYR A 269 -2.44 -19.79 3.80
N MET A 270 -3.02 -20.46 4.81
CA MET A 270 -3.23 -21.91 4.79
C MET A 270 -4.23 -22.36 3.72
N ALA A 271 -5.31 -21.60 3.51
CA ALA A 271 -6.36 -21.97 2.57
C ALA A 271 -6.00 -21.62 1.12
N PHE A 272 -5.45 -20.43 0.89
CA PHE A 272 -5.22 -19.88 -0.45
C PHE A 272 -3.83 -20.20 -1.02
N ASN A 273 -2.83 -20.43 -0.16
CA ASN A 273 -1.44 -20.71 -0.54
C ASN A 273 -0.91 -19.76 -1.65
N PRO A 274 -0.80 -18.44 -1.36
CA PRO A 274 -0.41 -17.45 -2.36
C PRO A 274 1.02 -17.62 -2.85
N GLU A 275 1.29 -17.16 -4.08
CA GLU A 275 2.62 -17.19 -4.71
C GLU A 275 3.29 -15.81 -4.73
N ALA A 276 2.50 -14.75 -4.69
CA ALA A 276 2.94 -13.37 -4.45
C ALA A 276 1.88 -12.60 -3.64
N VAL A 277 2.32 -11.49 -3.03
CA VAL A 277 1.49 -10.62 -2.20
C VAL A 277 1.56 -9.20 -2.74
N VAL A 278 0.43 -8.51 -2.73
CA VAL A 278 0.35 -7.05 -2.81
C VAL A 278 -0.23 -6.57 -1.48
N LEU A 279 0.50 -5.71 -0.76
CA LEU A 279 0.15 -5.24 0.57
C LEU A 279 0.03 -3.72 0.55
N GLN A 280 -1.20 -3.24 0.67
CA GLN A 280 -1.54 -1.83 0.82
C GLN A 280 -1.47 -1.47 2.31
N LEU A 281 -0.81 -0.35 2.61
CA LEU A 281 -0.50 0.09 3.97
C LEU A 281 -0.93 1.54 4.19
N GLY A 282 -2.20 1.83 3.91
CA GLY A 282 -2.83 3.11 4.20
C GLY A 282 -2.57 3.57 5.63
N ALA A 283 -2.07 4.79 5.77
CA ALA A 283 -1.64 5.37 7.05
C ALA A 283 -2.75 6.19 7.73
N ASP A 284 -3.97 6.17 7.22
CA ASP A 284 -5.14 6.84 7.82
C ASP A 284 -5.78 6.04 8.97
N THR A 285 -5.31 4.82 9.21
CA THR A 285 -5.58 4.08 10.46
C THR A 285 -4.86 4.66 11.67
N ILE A 286 -3.80 5.44 11.45
CA ILE A 286 -2.88 5.92 12.46
C ILE A 286 -3.52 7.02 13.33
N ALA A 287 -3.25 6.96 14.64
CA ALA A 287 -3.71 7.96 15.59
C ALA A 287 -3.29 9.38 15.16
N GLY A 288 -4.23 10.32 15.29
CA GLY A 288 -4.03 11.72 14.87
C GLY A 288 -4.27 11.97 13.38
N ASP A 289 -4.73 10.98 12.61
CA ASP A 289 -5.26 11.21 11.27
C ASP A 289 -6.59 12.01 11.30
N PRO A 290 -6.83 12.96 10.38
CA PRO A 290 -8.09 13.66 10.23
C PRO A 290 -9.33 12.78 10.12
N MET A 291 -9.22 11.54 9.64
CA MET A 291 -10.32 10.57 9.58
C MET A 291 -10.82 10.15 10.97
N CYS A 292 -10.00 10.37 12.01
CA CYS A 292 -10.37 10.32 13.42
C CYS A 292 -11.11 9.04 13.84
N SER A 293 -10.76 7.91 13.23
CA SER A 293 -11.50 6.63 13.37
C SER A 293 -10.72 5.63 14.21
N PHE A 294 -9.70 4.99 13.64
CA PHE A 294 -8.83 4.06 14.39
C PHE A 294 -7.82 4.81 15.28
N ASN A 295 -7.13 4.04 16.13
CA ASN A 295 -6.17 4.56 17.10
C ASN A 295 -4.85 3.77 17.05
N MET A 296 -4.41 3.45 15.84
CA MET A 296 -3.22 2.63 15.58
C MET A 296 -1.93 3.44 15.70
N THR A 297 -0.83 2.75 15.90
CA THR A 297 0.52 3.29 15.70
C THR A 297 1.22 2.52 14.57
N PRO A 298 2.32 3.06 14.01
CA PRO A 298 3.12 2.33 13.02
C PRO A 298 3.64 0.99 13.53
N VAL A 299 3.77 0.81 14.85
CA VAL A 299 4.23 -0.45 15.45
C VAL A 299 3.21 -1.57 15.21
N GLY A 300 1.91 -1.31 15.39
CA GLY A 300 0.85 -2.28 15.14
C GLY A 300 0.80 -2.72 13.67
N ILE A 301 0.85 -1.76 12.75
CA ILE A 301 0.93 -2.04 11.30
C ILE A 301 2.24 -2.77 10.95
N GLY A 302 3.35 -2.40 11.59
CA GLY A 302 4.64 -3.05 11.44
C GLY A 302 4.65 -4.52 11.87
N LYS A 303 3.88 -4.89 12.90
CA LYS A 303 3.68 -6.31 13.25
C LYS A 303 2.96 -7.06 12.12
N CYS A 304 1.91 -6.48 11.55
CA CYS A 304 1.17 -7.07 10.42
C CYS A 304 2.08 -7.24 9.19
N LEU A 305 2.84 -6.20 8.83
CA LEU A 305 3.84 -6.23 7.77
C LEU A 305 4.88 -7.33 8.00
N LYS A 306 5.46 -7.41 9.20
CA LYS A 306 6.45 -8.44 9.55
C LYS A 306 5.88 -9.85 9.45
N TYR A 307 4.61 -10.03 9.85
CA TYR A 307 3.90 -11.30 9.71
C TYR A 307 3.76 -11.72 8.25
N VAL A 308 3.45 -10.79 7.34
CA VAL A 308 3.39 -11.08 5.89
C VAL A 308 4.78 -11.39 5.33
N LEU A 309 5.79 -10.59 5.68
CA LEU A 309 7.16 -10.75 5.15
C LEU A 309 7.82 -12.07 5.57
N GLN A 310 7.39 -12.68 6.69
CA GLN A 310 7.92 -13.97 7.13
C GLN A 310 7.64 -15.11 6.12
N TRP A 311 6.64 -14.95 5.24
CA TRP A 311 6.31 -15.92 4.20
C TRP A 311 7.34 -15.94 3.05
N GLN A 312 8.23 -14.94 2.96
CA GLN A 312 9.30 -14.84 1.95
C GLN A 312 8.82 -14.91 0.48
N LEU A 313 7.57 -14.50 0.26
CA LEU A 313 6.95 -14.37 -1.05
C LEU A 313 7.36 -13.05 -1.72
N ALA A 314 7.24 -13.00 -3.04
CA ALA A 314 7.36 -11.74 -3.78
C ALA A 314 6.26 -10.78 -3.28
N THR A 315 6.65 -9.65 -2.69
CA THR A 315 5.74 -8.73 -2.01
C THR A 315 5.86 -7.33 -2.58
N LEU A 316 4.78 -6.84 -3.18
CA LEU A 316 4.63 -5.45 -3.59
C LEU A 316 4.03 -4.66 -2.43
N ILE A 317 4.74 -3.63 -1.97
CA ILE A 317 4.30 -2.74 -0.89
C ILE A 317 3.80 -1.43 -1.49
N LEU A 318 2.58 -1.04 -1.14
CA LEU A 318 1.94 0.19 -1.57
C LEU A 318 1.60 1.07 -0.35
N GLY A 319 1.40 2.37 -0.59
CA GLY A 319 0.90 3.29 0.42
C GLY A 319 -0.62 3.23 0.52
N GLY A 320 -1.28 4.32 0.15
CA GLY A 320 -2.73 4.49 0.26
C GLY A 320 -3.16 5.82 0.88
N GLY A 321 -4.23 5.75 1.68
CA GLY A 321 -4.70 6.83 2.56
C GLY A 321 -3.64 7.27 3.58
N GLY A 322 -3.88 8.39 4.25
CA GLY A 322 -2.94 9.00 5.20
C GLY A 322 -2.89 10.51 5.03
N TYR A 323 -3.67 11.20 5.86
CA TYR A 323 -4.03 12.61 5.70
C TYR A 323 -3.42 13.49 6.79
N ASN A 324 -2.93 12.90 7.88
CA ASN A 324 -1.87 13.52 8.67
C ASN A 324 -0.52 13.24 8.00
N LEU A 325 -0.02 14.23 7.25
CA LEU A 325 1.14 14.05 6.37
C LEU A 325 2.43 13.66 7.13
N ALA A 326 2.68 14.30 8.28
CA ALA A 326 3.86 14.01 9.10
C ALA A 326 3.76 12.60 9.72
N ASN A 327 2.58 12.21 10.19
CA ASN A 327 2.36 10.85 10.73
C ASN A 327 2.41 9.77 9.64
N THR A 328 1.98 10.10 8.42
CA THR A 328 2.14 9.21 7.26
C THR A 328 3.62 9.02 6.92
N ALA A 329 4.40 10.10 6.91
CA ALA A 329 5.85 10.03 6.72
C ALA A 329 6.55 9.21 7.82
N ARG A 330 6.17 9.41 9.10
CA ARG A 330 6.63 8.59 10.23
C ARG A 330 6.30 7.11 10.01
N CYS A 331 5.05 6.82 9.66
CA CYS A 331 4.55 5.46 9.47
C CYS A 331 5.34 4.73 8.37
N TRP A 332 5.34 5.25 7.15
CA TRP A 332 6.00 4.57 6.03
C TRP A 332 7.53 4.53 6.16
N THR A 333 8.15 5.50 6.84
CA THR A 333 9.57 5.43 7.19
C THR A 333 9.86 4.32 8.19
N TYR A 334 9.05 4.22 9.26
CA TYR A 334 9.16 3.14 10.23
C TYR A 334 8.96 1.76 9.56
N LEU A 335 7.93 1.62 8.73
CA LEU A 335 7.66 0.37 8.00
C LEU A 335 8.78 0.02 7.00
N THR A 336 9.43 1.02 6.40
CA THR A 336 10.65 0.83 5.62
C THR A 336 11.79 0.28 6.49
N GLY A 337 11.95 0.79 7.71
CA GLY A 337 12.87 0.23 8.71
C GLY A 337 12.56 -1.24 9.03
N VAL A 338 11.28 -1.59 9.21
CA VAL A 338 10.83 -2.98 9.42
C VAL A 338 11.20 -3.89 8.25
N ILE A 339 10.97 -3.44 7.00
CA ILE A 339 11.35 -4.19 5.78
C ILE A 339 12.85 -4.46 5.74
N LEU A 340 13.67 -3.50 6.15
CA LEU A 340 15.13 -3.62 6.20
C LEU A 340 15.65 -4.34 7.46
N GLY A 341 14.77 -4.73 8.39
CA GLY A 341 15.17 -5.31 9.68
C GLY A 341 15.95 -4.33 10.57
N ARG A 342 15.73 -3.02 10.42
CA ARG A 342 16.40 -1.97 11.18
C ARG A 342 15.48 -1.36 12.23
N THR A 343 15.98 -1.20 13.44
CA THR A 343 15.38 -0.32 14.45
C THR A 343 15.88 1.10 14.20
N LEU A 344 14.95 2.02 13.98
CA LEU A 344 15.28 3.43 13.74
C LEU A 344 15.35 4.18 15.08
N PRO A 345 16.27 5.15 15.23
CA PRO A 345 16.25 6.06 16.37
C PRO A 345 14.93 6.81 16.48
N SER A 346 14.50 7.08 17.73
CA SER A 346 13.30 7.86 18.02
C SER A 346 13.41 9.30 17.49
N GLU A 347 14.56 9.93 17.65
CA GLU A 347 14.80 11.30 17.18
C GLU A 347 14.68 11.39 15.66
N ILE A 348 13.85 12.31 15.17
CA ILE A 348 13.74 12.63 13.75
C ILE A 348 15.03 13.36 13.32
N PRO A 349 15.79 12.86 12.34
CA PRO A 349 16.98 13.57 11.87
C PRO A 349 16.60 14.86 11.14
N ASP A 350 17.49 15.85 11.19
CA ASP A 350 17.30 17.12 10.46
C ASP A 350 17.21 16.88 8.95
N HIS A 351 16.22 17.51 8.31
CA HIS A 351 15.92 17.39 6.89
C HIS A 351 14.94 18.50 6.45
N GLU A 352 14.64 18.56 5.16
CA GLU A 352 13.83 19.62 4.54
C GLU A 352 12.48 19.90 5.24
N PHE A 353 11.83 18.85 5.76
CA PHE A 353 10.51 18.95 6.40
C PHE A 353 10.56 18.85 7.93
N PHE A 354 11.75 18.95 8.56
CA PHE A 354 11.95 18.74 10.00
C PHE A 354 10.95 19.47 10.89
N THR A 355 10.62 20.72 10.56
CA THR A 355 9.67 21.54 11.33
C THR A 355 8.24 20.99 11.38
N LYS A 356 7.86 20.10 10.44
CA LYS A 356 6.54 19.46 10.39
C LYS A 356 6.34 18.39 11.47
N TYR A 357 7.42 17.93 12.10
CA TYR A 357 7.41 16.90 13.14
C TYR A 357 7.37 17.49 14.56
N GLY A 358 7.25 18.82 14.69
CA GLY A 358 7.12 19.45 16.00
C GLY A 358 5.77 19.18 16.67
N PRO A 359 5.67 19.38 18.00
CA PRO A 359 6.71 19.93 18.87
C PRO A 359 7.70 18.90 19.44
N ASP A 360 7.46 17.60 19.22
CA ASP A 360 8.15 16.50 19.86
C ASP A 360 9.35 15.97 19.07
N TYR A 361 9.32 16.06 17.73
CA TYR A 361 10.42 15.65 16.84
C TYR A 361 10.86 14.20 17.03
N VAL A 362 9.91 13.33 17.40
CA VAL A 362 10.09 11.88 17.52
C VAL A 362 9.36 11.13 16.41
N LEU A 363 9.82 9.91 16.12
CA LEU A 363 9.27 9.00 15.11
C LEU A 363 8.01 8.28 15.60
N GLU A 364 7.95 7.98 16.89
CA GLU A 364 6.83 7.33 17.52
C GLU A 364 5.57 8.18 17.49
N ILE A 365 4.42 7.53 17.43
CA ILE A 365 3.11 8.17 17.48
C ILE A 365 2.39 7.64 18.71
N THR A 366 1.90 8.56 19.54
CA THR A 366 1.17 8.20 20.75
C THR A 366 -0.31 7.98 20.43
N PRO A 367 -0.93 6.86 20.84
CA PRO A 367 -2.36 6.65 20.73
C PRO A 367 -3.15 7.78 21.43
N SER A 368 -4.26 8.19 20.83
CA SER A 368 -5.19 9.14 21.44
C SER A 368 -5.97 8.50 22.60
N CYS A 369 -6.44 9.33 23.54
CA CYS A 369 -7.31 8.90 24.63
C CYS A 369 -8.77 8.70 24.13
N ARG A 370 -9.01 7.69 23.30
CA ARG A 370 -10.32 7.37 22.72
C ARG A 370 -10.75 5.94 23.09
N PRO A 371 -12.05 5.68 23.31
CA PRO A 371 -12.53 4.34 23.61
C PRO A 371 -12.41 3.43 22.37
N ASP A 372 -11.99 2.19 22.61
CA ASP A 372 -12.04 1.13 21.61
C ASP A 372 -13.47 0.55 21.58
N ARG A 373 -14.17 0.69 20.45
CA ARG A 373 -15.56 0.23 20.27
C ARG A 373 -15.68 -1.21 19.77
N ASN A 374 -14.57 -1.92 19.66
CA ASN A 374 -14.53 -3.28 19.16
C ASN A 374 -14.79 -4.28 20.29
N GLU A 375 -16.06 -4.57 20.52
CA GLU A 375 -16.51 -5.53 21.53
C GLU A 375 -15.92 -6.93 21.26
N PRO A 376 -15.28 -7.58 22.26
CA PRO A 376 -14.59 -8.86 22.04
C PRO A 376 -15.49 -9.96 21.45
N HIS A 377 -16.75 -10.02 21.85
CA HIS A 377 -17.69 -11.01 21.33
C HIS A 377 -18.02 -10.80 19.84
N LYS A 378 -18.12 -9.54 19.38
CA LYS A 378 -18.34 -9.21 17.96
C LYS A 378 -17.12 -9.52 17.11
N VAL A 379 -15.92 -9.23 17.62
CA VAL A 379 -14.68 -9.62 16.96
C VAL A 379 -14.61 -11.14 16.77
N GLN A 380 -14.93 -11.92 17.81
CA GLN A 380 -14.95 -13.38 17.72
C GLN A 380 -16.02 -13.92 16.75
N GLU A 381 -17.20 -13.29 16.70
CA GLU A 381 -18.25 -13.60 15.73
C GLU A 381 -17.75 -13.43 14.29
N ILE A 382 -17.15 -12.27 13.97
CA ILE A 382 -16.56 -11.97 12.66
C ILE A 382 -15.48 -13.00 12.30
N LEU A 383 -14.52 -13.26 13.20
CA LEU A 383 -13.46 -14.23 12.97
C LEU A 383 -13.99 -15.65 12.74
N SER A 384 -15.05 -16.05 13.45
CA SER A 384 -15.69 -17.35 13.25
C SER A 384 -16.37 -17.46 11.89
N ILE A 385 -17.02 -16.39 11.41
CA ILE A 385 -17.64 -16.34 10.08
C ILE A 385 -16.56 -16.48 9.00
N ILE A 386 -15.49 -15.68 9.08
CA ILE A 386 -14.37 -15.73 8.14
C ILE A 386 -13.75 -17.13 8.10
N LYS A 387 -13.50 -17.73 9.27
CA LYS A 387 -12.97 -19.10 9.36
C LYS A 387 -13.93 -20.13 8.77
N GLY A 388 -15.23 -19.92 8.85
CA GLY A 388 -16.23 -20.74 8.18
C GLY A 388 -16.14 -20.62 6.65
N ASN A 389 -16.08 -19.39 6.16
CA ASN A 389 -15.99 -19.06 4.73
C ASN A 389 -14.72 -19.64 4.09
N LEU A 390 -13.57 -19.53 4.76
CA LEU A 390 -12.28 -20.00 4.24
C LEU A 390 -12.18 -21.52 4.06
N LYS A 391 -13.10 -22.32 4.65
CA LYS A 391 -13.17 -23.77 4.40
C LYS A 391 -13.66 -24.11 2.99
N HIS A 392 -14.23 -23.14 2.27
CA HIS A 392 -14.74 -23.31 0.92
C HIS A 392 -13.74 -22.90 -0.16
N VAL A 393 -12.59 -22.32 0.23
CA VAL A 393 -11.49 -22.00 -0.68
C VAL A 393 -10.86 -23.32 -1.15
N VAL A 394 -10.73 -23.46 -2.48
CA VAL A 394 -10.24 -24.67 -3.18
C VAL A 394 -9.03 -24.40 -4.05
#